data_AF-A0A9P9TS80-F1
#
_entry.id   AF-A0A9P9TS80-F1
#
_cell.length_a   1.000
_cell.length_b   1.000
_cell.length_c   1.000
_cell.angle_alpha   90.00
_cell.angle_beta   90.00
_cell.angle_gamma   90.00
#
_symmetry.space_group_name_H-M   'P 1'
#
loop_
_entity.id
_entity.type
_entity.pdbx_description
1 polymer ?
#
loop_
_entity_poly.entity_id
_entity_poly.type
_entity_poly.pdbx_seq_one_letter_code
_entity_poly.pdbx_strand_id
1 'polypeptide(L)'
;ALGGAILGFSDQQVVTGFSILIGGYVNLDRGISSYHWQIVSNLAWFSTITHLITLTSLKNQIRSNDLIKWMRIVFMGVLLILLTVAIGPTGYLMSDNYIDQGYPARCLYRPDLLREYLKQNGNTNPFLGYNAFYICMTIAILVYGYLTRVFALCRNGNHSFFLSKWLKLRLEETLGRLHGIRDHNSFKRIACRGRDKLLLSIYAQMVVGQRLYRSQVWEFTWLSFAFIWGILRIFNSRHWGVSDLSRIPLEVTEQEKSWGFGQVVAIALLLLPATGFIGKSLI
;
A
#
# COMPACT_ATOMS: atom_id res chain seq x y z
N ALA A 1 -19.28 -7.23 19.17
CA ALA A 1 -19.77 -6.06 18.41
C ALA A 1 -18.68 -5.43 17.52
N LEU A 2 -17.57 -4.94 18.09
CA LEU A 2 -16.54 -4.17 17.37
C LEU A 2 -15.91 -4.88 16.15
N GLY A 3 -15.49 -6.15 16.29
CA GLY A 3 -14.88 -6.89 15.18
C GLY A 3 -15.81 -7.05 13.96
N GLY A 4 -17.12 -7.21 14.20
CA GLY A 4 -18.12 -7.28 13.13
C GLY A 4 -18.35 -5.94 12.44
N ALA A 5 -18.29 -4.82 13.18
CA ALA A 5 -18.36 -3.48 12.59
C ALA A 5 -17.12 -3.19 11.72
N ILE A 6 -15.91 -3.50 12.22
CA ILE A 6 -14.66 -3.37 11.45
C ILE A 6 -14.71 -4.24 10.19
N LEU A 7 -15.28 -5.44 10.27
CA LEU A 7 -15.46 -6.32 9.12
C LEU A 7 -16.42 -5.71 8.08
N GLY A 8 -17.55 -5.16 8.52
CA GLY A 8 -18.50 -4.48 7.63
C GLY A 8 -17.88 -3.26 6.94
N PHE A 9 -17.14 -2.43 7.70
CA PHE A 9 -16.39 -1.30 7.12
C PHE A 9 -15.33 -1.77 6.11
N SER A 10 -14.62 -2.87 6.40
CA SER A 10 -13.64 -3.46 5.49
C SER A 10 -14.25 -3.86 4.14
N ASP A 11 -15.43 -4.49 4.16
CA ASP A 11 -16.13 -4.92 2.95
C ASP A 11 -16.60 -3.74 2.10
N GLN A 12 -17.14 -2.72 2.76
CA GLN A 12 -17.50 -1.48 2.09
C GLN A 12 -16.31 -0.80 1.44
N GLN A 13 -15.13 -0.83 2.06
CA GLN A 13 -13.94 -0.22 1.48
C GLN A 13 -13.52 -0.89 0.17
N VAL A 14 -13.61 -2.23 0.06
CA VAL A 14 -13.31 -2.94 -1.20
C VAL A 14 -14.30 -2.55 -2.30
N VAL A 15 -15.60 -2.60 -1.99
CA VAL A 15 -16.65 -2.22 -2.94
C VAL A 15 -16.50 -0.77 -3.38
N THR A 16 -16.14 0.12 -2.46
CA THR A 16 -15.86 1.54 -2.75
C THR A 16 -14.66 1.68 -3.67
N GLY A 17 -13.57 0.95 -3.42
CA GLY A 17 -12.39 0.93 -4.30
C GLY A 17 -12.72 0.49 -5.72
N PHE A 18 -13.52 -0.58 -5.88
CA PHE A 18 -14.01 -1.03 -7.18
C PHE A 18 -14.86 0.03 -7.87
N SER A 19 -15.82 0.61 -7.14
CA SER A 19 -16.72 1.62 -7.68
C SER A 19 -15.95 2.85 -8.18
N ILE A 20 -14.95 3.30 -7.41
CA ILE A 20 -14.07 4.41 -7.79
C ILE A 20 -13.27 4.07 -9.05
N LEU A 21 -12.62 2.91 -9.12
CA LEU A 21 -11.80 2.55 -10.27
C LEU A 21 -12.64 2.30 -11.52
N ILE A 22 -13.74 1.54 -11.42
CA ILE A 22 -14.65 1.29 -12.54
C ILE A 22 -15.25 2.61 -13.03
N GLY A 23 -15.75 3.47 -12.13
CA GLY A 23 -16.25 4.79 -12.47
C GLY A 23 -15.19 5.66 -13.14
N GLY A 24 -13.95 5.62 -12.64
CA GLY A 24 -12.82 6.29 -13.28
C GLY A 24 -12.56 5.79 -14.69
N TYR A 25 -12.44 4.48 -14.90
CA TYR A 25 -12.16 3.87 -16.20
C TYR A 25 -13.27 4.16 -17.22
N VAL A 26 -14.54 4.10 -16.82
CA VAL A 26 -15.67 4.45 -17.70
C VAL A 26 -15.61 5.92 -18.13
N ASN A 27 -15.21 6.81 -17.23
CA ASN A 27 -15.06 8.23 -17.55
C ASN A 27 -13.74 8.56 -18.28
N LEU A 28 -12.80 7.61 -18.36
CA LEU A 28 -11.57 7.77 -19.14
C LEU A 28 -11.89 7.99 -20.63
N ASP A 29 -12.86 7.24 -21.16
CA ASP A 29 -13.33 7.40 -22.54
C ASP A 29 -14.10 8.70 -22.77
N ARG A 30 -14.70 9.25 -21.71
CA ARG A 30 -15.49 10.50 -21.75
C ARG A 30 -14.66 11.76 -21.54
N GLY A 31 -13.34 11.62 -21.37
CA GLY A 31 -12.43 12.76 -21.27
C GLY A 31 -12.20 13.27 -19.85
N ILE A 32 -12.22 12.40 -18.84
CA ILE A 32 -11.80 12.79 -17.47
C ILE A 32 -10.40 13.43 -17.50
N SER A 33 -10.24 14.53 -16.76
CA SER A 33 -8.97 15.25 -16.67
C SER A 33 -7.91 14.43 -15.92
N SER A 34 -6.63 14.69 -16.22
CA SER A 34 -5.50 14.08 -15.53
C SER A 34 -5.53 14.35 -14.03
N TYR A 35 -6.04 15.52 -13.62
CA TYR A 35 -6.29 15.87 -12.23
C TYR A 35 -7.26 14.90 -11.54
N HIS A 36 -8.47 14.73 -12.09
CA HIS A 36 -9.46 13.83 -11.50
C HIS A 36 -9.00 12.37 -11.55
N TRP A 37 -8.23 11.99 -12.57
CA TRP A 37 -7.62 10.66 -12.63
C TRP A 37 -6.62 10.39 -11.48
N GLN A 38 -5.79 11.39 -11.12
CA GLN A 38 -4.94 11.28 -9.94
C GLN A 38 -5.77 11.12 -8.66
N ILE A 39 -6.86 11.89 -8.51
CA ILE A 39 -7.77 11.76 -7.36
C ILE A 39 -8.38 10.35 -7.29
N VAL A 40 -8.92 9.84 -8.40
CA VAL A 40 -9.48 8.48 -8.50
C VAL A 40 -8.45 7.43 -8.07
N SER A 41 -7.24 7.50 -8.63
CA SER A 41 -6.13 6.59 -8.30
C SER A 41 -5.72 6.70 -6.82
N ASN A 42 -5.74 7.90 -6.26
CA ASN A 42 -5.44 8.16 -4.86
C ASN A 42 -6.50 7.59 -3.92
N LEU A 43 -7.78 7.77 -4.21
CA LEU A 43 -8.87 7.26 -3.38
C LEU A 43 -8.89 5.73 -3.38
N ALA A 44 -8.69 5.11 -4.55
CA ALA A 44 -8.57 3.66 -4.68
C ALA A 44 -7.36 3.10 -3.90
N TRP A 45 -6.24 3.82 -3.87
CA TRP A 45 -5.11 3.50 -3.00
C TRP A 45 -5.50 3.49 -1.52
N PHE A 46 -6.19 4.53 -1.03
CA PHE A 46 -6.60 4.57 0.38
C PHE A 46 -7.58 3.47 0.75
N SER A 47 -8.53 3.15 -0.13
CA SER A 47 -9.41 1.99 0.01
C SER A 47 -8.59 0.68 0.14
N THR A 48 -7.59 0.50 -0.73
CA THR A 48 -6.69 -0.67 -0.74
C THR A 48 -5.88 -0.77 0.56
N ILE A 49 -5.21 0.31 0.99
CA ILE A 49 -4.45 0.31 2.25
C ILE A 49 -5.36 0.06 3.45
N THR A 50 -6.53 0.68 3.50
CA THR A 50 -7.52 0.47 4.58
C THR A 50 -7.94 -0.99 4.65
N HIS A 51 -8.22 -1.63 3.51
CA HIS A 51 -8.54 -3.04 3.46
C HIS A 51 -7.38 -3.91 3.98
N LEU A 52 -6.12 -3.62 3.60
CA LEU A 52 -4.94 -4.33 4.14
C LEU A 52 -4.82 -4.19 5.67
N ILE A 53 -5.08 -2.99 6.21
CA ILE A 53 -5.07 -2.75 7.66
C ILE A 53 -6.12 -3.64 8.35
N THR A 54 -7.34 -3.70 7.79
CA THR A 54 -8.41 -4.54 8.37
C THR A 54 -8.09 -6.03 8.31
N LEU A 55 -7.47 -6.51 7.24
CA LEU A 55 -7.02 -7.90 7.12
C LEU A 55 -5.98 -8.24 8.20
N THR A 56 -5.03 -7.34 8.46
CA THR A 56 -4.03 -7.51 9.54
C THR A 56 -4.69 -7.55 10.93
N SER A 57 -5.69 -6.70 11.19
CA SER A 57 -6.42 -6.64 12.47
C SER A 57 -7.30 -7.88 12.71
N LEU A 58 -7.98 -8.36 11.67
CA LEU A 58 -8.96 -9.45 11.76
C LEU A 58 -8.41 -10.81 11.31
N LYS A 59 -7.10 -10.94 11.08
CA LYS A 59 -6.49 -12.16 10.53
C LYS A 59 -6.85 -13.44 11.28
N ASN A 60 -6.90 -13.38 12.62
CA ASN A 60 -7.23 -14.54 13.45
C ASN A 60 -8.69 -14.99 13.29
N GLN A 61 -9.61 -14.04 13.10
CA GLN A 61 -11.03 -14.33 12.90
C GLN A 61 -11.28 -14.89 11.50
N ILE A 62 -10.70 -14.26 10.47
CA ILE A 62 -10.87 -14.63 9.07
C ILE A 62 -10.27 -16.00 8.75
N ARG A 63 -9.16 -16.36 9.42
CA ARG A 63 -8.44 -17.62 9.19
C ARG A 63 -9.30 -18.88 9.42
N SER A 64 -10.33 -18.79 10.25
CA SER A 64 -11.22 -19.91 10.56
C SER A 64 -12.17 -20.29 9.41
N ASN A 65 -12.46 -19.35 8.50
CA ASN A 65 -13.40 -19.56 7.41
C ASN A 65 -12.69 -19.39 6.06
N ASP A 66 -12.42 -20.51 5.40
CA ASP A 66 -11.67 -20.55 4.14
C ASP A 66 -12.38 -19.79 3.02
N LEU A 67 -13.71 -19.83 2.94
CA LEU A 67 -14.46 -19.12 1.90
C LEU A 67 -14.30 -17.60 2.02
N ILE A 68 -14.52 -17.05 3.23
CA ILE A 68 -14.39 -15.61 3.48
C ILE A 68 -12.94 -15.16 3.26
N LYS A 69 -11.96 -15.97 3.68
CA LYS A 69 -10.54 -15.72 3.45
C LYS A 69 -10.22 -15.60 1.97
N TRP A 70 -10.61 -16.58 1.15
CA TRP A 70 -10.30 -16.59 -0.28
C TRP A 70 -11.02 -15.49 -1.03
N MET A 71 -12.30 -15.23 -0.74
CA MET A 71 -13.05 -14.12 -1.34
C MET A 71 -12.32 -12.78 -1.11
N ARG A 72 -11.91 -12.49 0.12
CA ARG A 72 -11.17 -11.26 0.45
C ARG A 72 -9.84 -11.16 -0.29
N ILE A 73 -9.09 -12.26 -0.36
CA ILE A 73 -7.80 -12.30 -1.07
C ILE A 73 -7.99 -12.05 -2.57
N VAL A 74 -9.00 -12.66 -3.19
CA VAL A 74 -9.27 -12.55 -4.63
C VAL A 74 -9.78 -11.15 -4.97
N PHE A 75 -10.82 -10.65 -4.29
CA PHE A 75 -11.35 -9.31 -4.55
C PHE A 75 -10.27 -8.24 -4.38
N MET A 76 -9.46 -8.36 -3.33
CA MET A 76 -8.34 -7.44 -3.13
C MET A 76 -7.26 -7.56 -4.21
N GLY A 77 -6.96 -8.78 -4.67
CA GLY A 77 -6.01 -9.02 -5.75
C GLY A 77 -6.45 -8.38 -7.06
N VAL A 78 -7.73 -8.52 -7.42
CA VAL A 78 -8.31 -7.87 -8.61
C VAL A 78 -8.27 -6.35 -8.46
N LEU A 79 -8.65 -5.81 -7.29
CA LEU A 79 -8.59 -4.37 -7.03
C LEU A 79 -7.16 -3.82 -7.16
N LEU A 80 -6.16 -4.56 -6.67
CA LEU A 80 -4.75 -4.19 -6.78
C LEU A 80 -4.26 -4.16 -8.23
N ILE A 81 -4.68 -5.11 -9.06
CA ILE A 81 -4.35 -5.13 -10.50
C ILE A 81 -4.92 -3.89 -11.18
N LEU A 82 -6.21 -3.60 -10.96
CA LEU A 82 -6.85 -2.41 -11.50
C LEU A 82 -6.12 -1.13 -11.03
N LEU A 83 -5.79 -1.04 -9.74
CA LEU A 83 -5.07 0.10 -9.19
C LEU A 83 -3.67 0.26 -9.79
N THR A 84 -2.96 -0.84 -10.03
CA THR A 84 -1.61 -0.82 -10.63
C THR A 84 -1.66 -0.25 -12.04
N VAL A 85 -2.63 -0.69 -12.84
CA VAL A 85 -2.86 -0.15 -14.20
C VAL A 85 -3.27 1.33 -14.14
N ALA A 86 -4.02 1.73 -13.11
CA ALA A 86 -4.43 3.12 -12.94
C ALA A 86 -3.28 4.07 -12.58
N ILE A 87 -2.37 3.61 -11.71
CA ILE A 87 -1.22 4.38 -11.25
C ILE A 87 -0.15 4.52 -12.33
N GLY A 88 0.06 3.52 -13.19
CA GLY A 88 1.09 3.53 -14.25
C GLY A 88 1.26 4.88 -14.98
N PRO A 89 0.24 5.41 -15.68
CA PRO A 89 0.34 6.69 -16.40
C PRO A 89 0.60 7.91 -15.52
N THR A 90 0.33 7.85 -14.21
CA THR A 90 0.56 8.98 -13.30
C THR A 90 2.04 9.31 -13.16
N GLY A 91 2.95 8.42 -13.58
CA GLY A 91 4.39 8.66 -13.57
C GLY A 91 4.82 9.78 -14.52
N TYR A 92 4.05 10.05 -15.58
CA TYR A 92 4.26 11.21 -16.44
C TYR A 92 3.93 12.52 -15.71
N LEU A 93 2.86 12.51 -14.92
CA LEU A 93 2.39 13.68 -14.17
C LEU A 93 3.29 14.01 -12.96
N MET A 94 4.04 13.03 -12.47
CA MET A 94 4.99 13.18 -11.36
C MET A 94 6.44 13.35 -11.86
N SER A 95 6.63 13.65 -13.14
CA SER A 95 7.93 13.92 -13.74
C SER A 95 8.23 15.41 -13.76
N ASP A 96 9.46 15.78 -14.14
CA ASP A 96 9.86 17.19 -14.28
C ASP A 96 9.20 17.89 -15.48
N ASN A 97 8.52 17.14 -16.36
CA ASN A 97 7.79 17.73 -17.47
C ASN A 97 6.46 18.31 -17.00
N TYR A 98 6.22 19.57 -17.37
CA TYR A 98 4.94 20.20 -17.15
C TYR A 98 3.87 19.60 -18.07
N ILE A 99 2.83 19.01 -17.47
CA ILE A 99 1.63 18.55 -18.15
C ILE A 99 0.45 19.26 -17.49
N ASP A 100 -0.39 19.89 -18.30
CA ASP A 100 -1.59 20.57 -17.81
C ASP A 100 -2.52 19.58 -17.10
N GLN A 101 -3.06 20.00 -15.97
CA GLN A 101 -3.99 19.22 -15.16
C GLN A 101 -5.32 18.95 -15.87
N GLY A 102 -5.72 19.83 -16.80
CA GLY A 102 -6.84 19.64 -17.72
C GLY A 102 -6.61 18.61 -18.81
N TYR A 103 -5.37 18.15 -19.02
CA TYR A 103 -5.03 17.19 -20.08
C TYR A 103 -5.86 15.90 -19.95
N PRO A 104 -6.47 15.37 -21.03
CA PRO A 104 -7.28 14.16 -20.96
C PRO A 104 -6.47 12.96 -20.44
N ALA A 105 -6.92 12.36 -19.34
CA ALA A 105 -6.19 11.28 -18.68
C ALA A 105 -6.00 10.05 -19.58
N ARG A 106 -6.93 9.81 -20.52
CA ARG A 106 -6.82 8.73 -21.51
C ARG A 106 -5.55 8.82 -22.34
N CYS A 107 -5.13 10.03 -22.68
CA CYS A 107 -3.96 10.25 -23.53
C CYS A 107 -2.65 9.94 -22.81
N LEU A 108 -2.63 9.84 -21.47
CA LEU A 108 -1.45 9.42 -20.71
C LEU A 108 -1.09 7.94 -20.95
N TYR A 109 -2.04 7.12 -21.40
CA TYR A 109 -1.78 5.73 -21.82
C TYR A 109 -1.17 5.64 -23.22
N ARG A 110 -1.04 6.75 -23.94
CA ARG A 110 -0.53 6.83 -25.31
C ARG A 110 0.71 7.73 -25.35
N PRO A 111 1.92 7.17 -25.13
CA PRO A 111 3.14 7.96 -25.00
C PRO A 111 3.46 8.78 -26.27
N ASP A 112 3.03 8.32 -27.45
CA ASP A 112 3.21 9.02 -28.72
C ASP A 112 2.46 10.36 -28.74
N LEU A 113 1.18 10.35 -28.36
CA LEU A 113 0.35 11.56 -28.29
C LEU A 113 0.87 12.55 -27.25
N LEU A 114 1.33 12.03 -26.10
CA LEU A 114 1.89 12.87 -25.05
C LEU A 114 3.19 13.56 -25.51
N ARG A 115 4.03 12.86 -26.29
CA ARG A 115 5.25 13.44 -26.86
C ARG A 115 4.92 14.59 -27.82
N GLU A 116 3.93 14.41 -28.69
CA GLU A 116 3.49 15.46 -29.61
C GLU A 116 2.95 16.68 -28.88
N TYR A 117 2.12 16.48 -27.84
CA TYR A 117 1.59 17.54 -26.99
C TYR A 117 2.71 18.35 -26.32
N LEU A 118 3.70 17.68 -25.74
CA LEU A 118 4.84 18.36 -25.09
C LEU A 118 5.67 19.16 -26.10
N LYS A 119 5.90 18.62 -27.31
CA LYS A 119 6.61 19.31 -28.39
C LYS A 119 5.89 20.59 -28.80
N GLN A 120 4.56 20.56 -28.90
CA GLN A 120 3.75 21.74 -29.22
C GLN A 120 3.84 22.83 -28.14
N ASN A 121 3.94 22.44 -26.87
CA ASN A 121 4.09 23.36 -25.73
C ASN A 121 5.54 23.82 -25.49
N GLY A 122 6.43 23.66 -26.48
CA GLY A 122 7.81 24.18 -26.41
C GLY A 122 8.79 23.28 -25.67
N ASN A 123 8.41 22.05 -25.29
CA ASN A 123 9.35 21.09 -24.73
C ASN A 123 10.11 20.38 -25.85
N THR A 124 11.37 20.76 -26.06
CA THR A 124 12.24 20.20 -27.11
C THR A 124 13.01 18.96 -26.67
N ASN A 125 12.80 18.47 -25.44
CA ASN A 125 13.51 17.31 -24.93
C ASN A 125 13.11 16.05 -25.71
N PRO A 126 14.07 15.29 -26.27
CA PRO A 126 13.77 14.06 -27.01
C PRO A 126 13.28 12.93 -26.07
N PHE A 127 13.55 13.04 -24.78
CA PHE A 127 13.16 12.06 -23.78
C PHE A 127 11.84 12.46 -23.12
N LEU A 128 10.86 11.56 -23.21
CA LEU A 128 9.61 11.67 -22.47
C LEU A 128 9.90 11.41 -21.00
N GLY A 129 9.89 12.47 -20.20
CA GLY A 129 10.11 12.40 -18.76
C GLY A 129 9.03 11.56 -18.10
N TYR A 130 9.46 10.58 -17.32
CA TYR A 130 8.61 9.64 -16.61
C TYR A 130 9.28 9.28 -15.30
N ASN A 131 8.59 9.50 -14.19
CA ASN A 131 9.14 9.23 -12.86
C ASN A 131 9.03 7.74 -12.51
N ALA A 132 9.90 6.94 -13.14
CA ALA A 132 9.93 5.49 -12.96
C ALA A 132 10.19 5.08 -11.51
N PHE A 133 11.05 5.82 -10.80
CA PHE A 133 11.37 5.56 -9.40
C PHE A 133 10.11 5.64 -8.53
N TYR A 134 9.34 6.73 -8.66
CA TYR A 134 8.10 6.93 -7.95
C TYR A 134 7.07 5.82 -8.22
N ILE A 135 6.90 5.43 -9.50
CA ILE A 135 5.94 4.38 -9.87
C ILE A 135 6.40 3.01 -9.35
N CYS A 136 7.67 2.66 -9.52
CA CYS A 136 8.22 1.40 -9.02
C CYS A 136 8.09 1.31 -7.50
N MET A 137 8.40 2.39 -6.77
CA MET A 137 8.23 2.44 -5.31
C MET A 137 6.76 2.25 -4.91
N THR A 138 5.84 2.93 -5.58
CA THR A 138 4.40 2.87 -5.29
C THR A 138 3.84 1.46 -5.54
N ILE A 139 4.20 0.83 -6.66
CA ILE A 139 3.82 -0.56 -6.97
C ILE A 139 4.47 -1.53 -5.99
N ALA A 140 5.75 -1.33 -5.64
CA ALA A 140 6.43 -2.18 -4.68
C ALA A 140 5.74 -2.15 -3.31
N ILE A 141 5.30 -0.97 -2.84
CA ILE A 141 4.55 -0.84 -1.58
C ILE A 141 3.24 -1.63 -1.62
N LEU A 142 2.49 -1.56 -2.72
CA LEU A 142 1.22 -2.31 -2.89
C LEU A 142 1.45 -3.81 -2.95
N VAL A 143 2.36 -4.26 -3.82
CA VAL A 143 2.63 -5.68 -4.04
C VAL A 143 3.22 -6.32 -2.79
N TYR A 144 4.23 -5.69 -2.17
CA TYR A 144 4.77 -6.15 -0.90
C TYR A 144 3.69 -6.15 0.20
N GLY A 145 2.88 -5.09 0.24
CA GLY A 145 1.72 -4.94 1.11
C GLY A 145 0.75 -6.12 1.00
N TYR A 146 0.39 -6.51 -0.22
CA TYR A 146 -0.54 -7.60 -0.48
C TYR A 146 0.08 -8.98 -0.24
N LEU A 147 1.26 -9.26 -0.80
CA LEU A 147 1.91 -10.58 -0.73
C LEU A 147 2.18 -11.02 0.71
N THR A 148 2.64 -10.10 1.56
CA THR A 148 2.87 -10.38 2.98
C THR A 148 1.58 -10.80 3.71
N ARG A 149 0.42 -10.24 3.33
CA ARG A 149 -0.88 -10.54 3.94
C ARG A 149 -1.43 -11.86 3.43
N VAL A 150 -1.32 -12.11 2.13
CA VAL A 150 -1.65 -13.41 1.53
C VAL A 150 -0.81 -14.51 2.18
N PHE A 151 0.50 -14.30 2.31
CA PHE A 151 1.38 -15.25 2.97
C PHE A 151 1.01 -15.43 4.45
N ALA A 152 0.74 -14.36 5.20
CA ALA A 152 0.35 -14.45 6.61
C ALA A 152 -0.97 -15.21 6.81
N LEU A 153 -1.94 -15.03 5.92
CA LEU A 153 -3.25 -15.70 5.94
C LEU A 153 -3.15 -17.18 5.50
N CYS A 154 -2.32 -17.49 4.51
CA CYS A 154 -2.17 -18.84 3.98
C CYS A 154 -1.25 -19.72 4.84
N ARG A 155 -0.32 -19.13 5.60
CA ARG A 155 0.69 -19.91 6.30
C ARG A 155 0.16 -20.57 7.57
N ASN A 156 -0.02 -21.90 7.52
CA ASN A 156 -0.16 -22.75 8.71
C ASN A 156 1.08 -22.69 9.61
N GLY A 157 0.85 -22.47 10.92
CA GLY A 157 1.85 -22.09 11.92
C GLY A 157 3.02 -23.06 12.09
N ASN A 158 2.98 -24.24 11.47
CA ASN A 158 3.94 -25.32 11.73
C ASN A 158 5.31 -25.11 11.06
N HIS A 159 5.38 -24.55 9.85
CA HIS A 159 6.62 -24.67 9.06
C HIS A 159 7.76 -23.72 9.46
N SER A 160 7.43 -22.59 10.11
CA SER A 160 8.47 -21.66 10.55
C SER A 160 8.91 -21.84 11.99
N PHE A 161 8.09 -22.45 12.83
CA PHE A 161 8.54 -22.80 14.18
C PHE A 161 9.74 -23.75 14.09
N PHE A 162 9.70 -24.69 13.15
CA PHE A 162 10.74 -25.69 12.96
C PHE A 162 12.08 -25.09 12.54
N LEU A 163 12.12 -24.23 11.50
CA LEU A 163 13.37 -23.63 11.04
C LEU A 163 14.00 -22.72 12.11
N SER A 164 13.19 -21.89 12.80
CA SER A 164 13.71 -21.03 13.87
C SER A 164 14.16 -21.82 15.10
N LYS A 165 13.47 -22.92 15.42
CA LYS A 165 13.81 -23.79 16.56
C LYS A 165 15.07 -24.60 16.26
N TRP A 166 15.20 -25.13 15.05
CA TRP A 166 16.37 -25.88 14.61
C TRP A 166 17.61 -25.00 14.52
N LEU A 167 17.50 -23.78 13.97
CA LEU A 167 18.59 -22.80 13.98
C LEU A 167 19.00 -22.42 15.40
N LYS A 168 18.04 -22.23 16.30
CA LYS A 168 18.30 -21.92 17.71
C LYS A 168 19.05 -23.06 18.41
N LEU A 169 18.58 -24.30 18.25
CA LEU A 169 19.19 -25.49 18.84
C LEU A 169 20.61 -25.72 18.33
N ARG A 170 20.82 -25.62 17.02
CA ARG A 170 22.13 -25.85 16.40
C ARG A 170 23.15 -24.77 16.81
N LEU A 171 22.68 -23.54 17.02
CA LEU A 171 23.53 -22.44 17.46
C LEU A 171 23.90 -22.54 18.95
N GLU A 172 22.93 -22.85 19.82
CA GLU A 172 23.17 -23.13 21.26
C GLU A 172 24.18 -24.28 21.43
N GLU A 173 24.09 -25.30 20.57
CA GLU A 173 25.04 -26.41 20.54
C GLU A 173 26.45 -25.98 20.10
N THR A 174 26.58 -25.16 19.05
CA THR A 174 27.89 -24.63 18.63
C THR A 174 28.53 -23.69 19.65
N LEU A 175 27.73 -22.86 20.33
CA LEU A 175 28.18 -22.00 21.42
C LEU A 175 28.64 -22.80 22.64
N GLY A 176 27.96 -23.92 22.95
CA GLY A 176 28.38 -24.86 23.98
C GLY A 176 29.72 -25.54 23.67
N ARG A 177 29.93 -25.94 22.42
CA ARG A 177 31.21 -26.55 21.99
C ARG A 177 32.37 -25.56 22.00
N LEU A 178 32.15 -24.30 21.61
CA LEU A 178 33.15 -23.24 21.64
C LEU A 178 33.59 -22.89 23.08
N HIS A 179 32.67 -22.90 24.05
CA HIS A 179 32.98 -22.70 25.46
C HIS A 179 33.78 -23.87 26.09
N GLY A 180 33.69 -25.07 25.53
CA GLY A 180 34.40 -26.27 26.03
C GLY A 180 35.89 -26.33 25.68
N ILE A 181 36.38 -25.49 24.77
CA ILE A 181 37.80 -25.46 24.38
C ILE A 181 38.56 -24.59 25.38
N ARG A 182 39.16 -25.24 26.37
CA ARG A 182 40.03 -24.62 27.39
C ARG A 182 41.40 -24.30 26.80
N ASP A 183 41.53 -23.10 26.21
CA ASP A 183 42.80 -22.59 25.67
C ASP A 183 43.61 -21.82 26.73
N HIS A 184 44.92 -22.09 26.82
CA HIS A 184 45.79 -21.65 27.92
C HIS A 184 46.36 -20.23 27.72
N ASN A 185 46.23 -19.66 26.52
CA ASN A 185 46.75 -18.34 26.16
C ASN A 185 45.73 -17.22 26.42
N SER A 186 46.09 -16.28 27.30
CA SER A 186 45.25 -15.16 27.77
C SER A 186 44.78 -14.23 26.63
N PHE A 187 45.63 -13.93 25.66
CA PHE A 187 45.30 -13.02 24.55
C PHE A 187 44.32 -13.62 23.54
N LYS A 188 44.52 -14.89 23.15
CA LYS A 188 43.57 -15.65 22.30
C LYS A 188 42.21 -15.81 22.98
N ARG A 189 42.20 -16.01 24.31
CA ARG A 189 40.97 -16.13 25.11
C ARG A 189 40.15 -14.85 25.10
N ILE A 190 40.77 -13.68 25.19
CA ILE A 190 40.06 -12.38 25.12
C ILE A 190 39.52 -12.13 23.71
N ALA A 191 40.34 -12.37 22.67
CA ALA A 191 39.92 -12.19 21.27
C ALA A 191 38.76 -13.12 20.86
N CYS A 192 38.82 -14.40 21.22
CA CYS A 192 37.73 -15.35 20.96
C CYS A 192 36.45 -14.95 21.71
N ARG A 193 36.57 -14.55 22.99
CA ARG A 193 35.43 -14.10 23.78
C ARG A 193 34.76 -12.84 23.22
N GLY A 194 35.54 -11.94 22.62
CA GLY A 194 35.02 -10.76 21.90
C GLY A 194 34.25 -11.15 20.63
N ARG A 195 34.83 -12.03 19.81
CA ARG A 195 34.20 -12.54 18.57
C ARG A 195 32.90 -13.29 18.87
N ASP A 196 32.88 -14.15 19.88
CA ASP A 196 31.70 -14.94 20.22
C ASP A 196 30.55 -14.07 20.75
N LYS A 197 30.87 -13.03 21.53
CA LYS A 197 29.88 -12.01 21.95
C LYS A 197 29.33 -11.20 20.78
N LEU A 198 30.17 -10.84 19.80
CA LEU A 198 29.74 -10.13 18.61
C LEU A 198 28.80 -11.00 17.75
N LEU A 199 29.16 -12.26 17.50
CA LEU A 199 28.31 -13.21 16.77
C LEU A 199 26.99 -13.45 17.48
N LEU A 200 27.00 -13.58 18.82
CA LEU A 200 25.78 -13.71 19.61
C LEU A 200 24.91 -12.45 19.53
N SER A 201 25.51 -11.26 19.57
CA SER A 201 24.80 -9.99 19.41
C SER A 201 24.13 -9.87 18.04
N ILE A 202 24.86 -10.16 16.97
CA ILE A 202 24.34 -10.17 15.59
C ILE A 202 23.19 -11.17 15.46
N TYR A 203 23.36 -12.39 16.00
CA TYR A 203 22.31 -13.39 16.00
C TYR A 203 21.07 -12.93 16.78
N ALA A 204 21.26 -12.36 17.97
CA ALA A 204 20.17 -11.84 18.78
C ALA A 204 19.40 -10.74 18.02
N GLN A 205 20.12 -9.83 17.35
CA GLN A 205 19.51 -8.80 16.50
C GLN A 205 18.75 -9.41 15.31
N MET A 206 19.29 -10.44 14.65
CA MET A 206 18.58 -11.13 13.55
C MET A 206 17.30 -11.81 14.05
N VAL A 207 17.34 -12.48 15.20
CA VAL A 207 16.16 -13.15 15.78
C VAL A 207 15.11 -12.13 16.21
N VAL A 208 15.53 -11.06 16.89
CA VAL A 208 14.63 -9.96 17.28
C VAL A 208 14.04 -9.29 16.05
N GLY A 209 14.86 -8.99 15.04
CA GLY A 209 14.41 -8.44 13.76
C GLY A 209 13.41 -9.34 13.05
N GLN A 210 13.65 -10.65 13.01
CA GLN A 210 12.72 -11.62 12.42
C GLN A 210 11.39 -11.70 13.19
N ARG A 211 11.43 -11.59 14.52
CA ARG A 211 10.22 -11.54 15.36
C ARG A 211 9.45 -10.25 15.16
N LEU A 212 10.15 -9.11 15.10
CA LEU A 212 9.56 -7.80 14.83
C LEU A 212 8.92 -7.77 13.46
N TYR A 213 9.62 -8.21 12.42
CA TYR A 213 9.13 -8.26 11.04
C TYR A 213 7.83 -9.08 10.89
N ARG A 214 7.65 -10.09 11.75
CA ARG A 214 6.43 -10.92 11.79
C ARG A 214 5.34 -10.44 12.72
N SER A 215 5.64 -9.43 13.52
CA SER A 215 4.68 -8.88 14.47
C SER A 215 3.60 -8.10 13.73
N GLN A 216 2.41 -8.03 14.32
CA GLN A 216 1.36 -7.12 13.84
C GLN A 216 1.81 -5.66 13.91
N VAL A 217 2.70 -5.30 14.85
CA VAL A 217 3.22 -3.94 14.99
C VAL A 217 3.98 -3.50 13.74
N TRP A 218 4.87 -4.35 13.22
CA TRP A 218 5.58 -4.06 11.98
C TRP A 218 4.62 -3.90 10.79
N GLU A 219 3.63 -4.79 10.70
CA GLU A 219 2.60 -4.71 9.66
C GLU A 219 1.85 -3.37 9.72
N PHE A 220 1.48 -2.90 10.92
CA PHE A 220 0.82 -1.60 11.10
C PHE A 220 1.76 -0.43 10.78
N THR A 221 3.00 -0.44 11.27
CA THR A 221 3.97 0.64 11.00
C THR A 221 4.21 0.79 9.50
N TRP A 222 4.37 -0.32 8.77
CA TRP A 222 4.51 -0.30 7.32
C TRP A 222 3.27 0.26 6.61
N LEU A 223 2.07 -0.12 7.05
CA LEU A 223 0.82 0.40 6.46
C LEU A 223 0.58 1.87 6.79
N SER A 224 0.96 2.33 7.98
CA SER A 224 0.94 3.75 8.35
C SER A 224 1.88 4.55 7.47
N PHE A 225 3.09 4.04 7.19
CA PHE A 225 4.00 4.65 6.22
C PHE A 225 3.35 4.74 4.82
N ALA A 226 2.74 3.66 4.33
CA ALA A 226 2.04 3.65 3.04
C ALA A 226 0.84 4.62 3.00
N PHE A 227 0.14 4.78 4.13
CA PHE A 227 -0.96 5.73 4.27
C PHE A 227 -0.47 7.17 4.22
N ILE A 228 0.59 7.50 4.99
CA ILE A 228 1.25 8.82 4.98
C ILE A 228 1.78 9.14 3.58
N TRP A 229 2.40 8.17 2.91
CA TRP A 229 2.85 8.29 1.53
C TRP A 229 1.71 8.71 0.59
N GLY A 230 0.55 8.04 0.71
CA GLY A 230 -0.66 8.40 -0.03
C GLY A 230 -1.16 9.81 0.29
N ILE A 231 -1.05 10.25 1.55
CA ILE A 231 -1.46 11.60 1.97
C ILE A 231 -0.57 12.63 1.30
N LEU A 232 0.75 12.47 1.42
CA LEU A 232 1.73 13.38 0.81
C LEU A 232 1.50 13.51 -0.69
N ARG A 233 1.16 12.42 -1.37
CA ARG A 233 0.79 12.41 -2.79
C ARG A 233 -0.45 13.25 -3.09
N ILE A 234 -1.54 13.10 -2.34
CA ILE A 234 -2.74 13.95 -2.51
C ILE A 234 -2.39 15.42 -2.28
N PHE A 235 -1.66 15.73 -1.21
CA PHE A 235 -1.28 17.11 -0.91
C PHE A 235 -0.42 17.71 -2.01
N ASN A 236 0.53 16.96 -2.53
CA ASN A 236 1.35 17.36 -3.67
C ASN A 236 0.44 17.62 -4.89
N SER A 237 -0.39 16.64 -5.30
CA SER A 237 -1.36 16.80 -6.38
C SER A 237 -2.30 18.01 -6.24
N ARG A 238 -2.81 18.28 -5.03
CA ARG A 238 -3.72 19.40 -4.77
C ARG A 238 -3.00 20.74 -4.66
N HIS A 239 -1.85 20.79 -3.99
CA HIS A 239 -1.09 22.03 -3.80
C HIS A 239 -0.60 22.58 -5.13
N TRP A 240 -0.04 21.72 -6.00
CA TRP A 240 0.34 22.13 -7.35
C TRP A 240 -0.86 22.43 -8.25
N GLY A 241 -2.03 21.85 -7.98
CA GLY A 241 -3.29 22.25 -8.64
C GLY A 241 -3.81 23.62 -8.20
N VAL A 242 -3.61 23.99 -6.94
CA VAL A 242 -4.08 25.28 -6.40
C VAL A 242 -3.15 26.44 -6.77
N SER A 243 -1.83 26.22 -6.93
CA SER A 243 -0.93 27.25 -7.47
C SER A 243 -1.21 27.59 -8.94
N ASP A 244 -1.82 26.67 -9.68
CA ASP A 244 -2.22 26.79 -11.08
C ASP A 244 -3.74 27.02 -11.25
N LEU A 245 -4.43 27.56 -10.22
CA LEU A 245 -5.89 27.78 -10.25
C LEU A 245 -6.38 28.67 -11.42
N SER A 246 -5.48 29.44 -12.04
CA SER A 246 -5.72 30.22 -13.25
C SER A 246 -5.74 29.39 -14.55
N ARG A 247 -5.32 28.12 -14.50
CA ARG A 247 -5.12 27.23 -15.66
C ARG A 247 -5.92 25.93 -15.59
N ILE A 248 -6.50 25.58 -14.44
CA ILE A 248 -7.55 24.56 -14.39
C ILE A 248 -8.79 25.15 -15.10
N PRO A 249 -9.36 24.47 -16.11
CA PRO A 249 -10.57 24.98 -16.77
C PRO A 249 -11.66 25.23 -15.73
N LEU A 250 -12.28 26.42 -15.75
CA LEU A 250 -13.36 26.82 -14.84
C LEU A 250 -14.44 25.73 -14.69
N GLU A 251 -14.74 25.03 -15.79
CA GLU A 251 -15.67 23.90 -15.83
C GLU A 251 -15.30 22.75 -14.87
N VAL A 252 -14.01 22.41 -14.76
CA VAL A 252 -13.50 21.34 -13.88
C VAL A 252 -13.66 21.76 -12.41
N THR A 253 -13.39 23.03 -12.08
CA THR A 253 -13.47 23.54 -10.70
C THR A 253 -14.91 23.74 -10.24
N GLU A 254 -15.82 24.13 -11.14
CA GLU A 254 -17.25 24.26 -10.83
C GLU A 254 -17.90 22.89 -10.56
N GLN A 255 -17.48 21.84 -11.27
CA GLN A 255 -17.96 20.48 -11.00
C GLN A 255 -17.62 20.00 -9.58
N GLU A 256 -16.45 20.36 -9.03
CA GLU A 256 -16.06 19.97 -7.65
C GLU A 256 -16.90 20.65 -6.56
N LYS A 257 -17.44 21.84 -6.81
CA LYS A 257 -18.19 22.61 -5.81
C LYS A 257 -19.61 22.06 -5.58
N SER A 258 -20.13 21.31 -6.55
CA SER A 258 -21.49 20.78 -6.51
C SER A 258 -21.52 19.35 -5.97
N TRP A 259 -22.47 19.07 -5.07
CA TRP A 259 -22.68 17.70 -4.58
C TRP A 259 -23.58 16.93 -5.55
N GLY A 260 -23.04 15.88 -6.15
CA GLY A 260 -23.79 14.99 -7.03
C GLY A 260 -24.46 13.83 -6.28
N PHE A 261 -25.44 13.18 -6.92
CA PHE A 261 -26.10 11.97 -6.41
C PHE A 261 -25.10 10.91 -5.93
N GLY A 262 -24.05 10.64 -6.72
CA GLY A 262 -23.03 9.64 -6.38
C GLY A 262 -22.26 9.93 -5.09
N GLN A 263 -21.97 11.21 -4.79
CA GLN A 263 -21.27 11.61 -3.57
C GLN A 263 -22.18 11.46 -2.34
N VAL A 264 -23.44 11.89 -2.44
CA VAL A 264 -24.43 11.75 -1.36
C VAL A 264 -24.67 10.27 -1.04
N VAL A 265 -24.89 9.45 -2.06
CA VAL A 265 -25.08 8.00 -1.88
C VAL A 265 -23.86 7.34 -1.28
N ALA A 266 -22.65 7.68 -1.73
CA ALA A 266 -21.41 7.13 -1.17
C ALA A 266 -21.27 7.43 0.33
N ILE A 267 -21.57 8.66 0.76
CA ILE A 267 -21.52 9.05 2.18
C ILE A 267 -22.60 8.32 2.99
N ALA A 268 -23.83 8.24 2.47
CA ALA A 268 -24.92 7.54 3.14
C ALA A 268 -24.61 6.04 3.32
N LEU A 269 -24.07 5.38 2.30
CA LEU A 269 -23.66 3.97 2.38
C LEU A 269 -22.53 3.75 3.40
N LEU A 270 -21.58 4.68 3.49
CA LEU A 270 -20.47 4.61 4.45
C LEU A 270 -20.93 4.70 5.92
N LEU A 271 -22.10 5.27 6.18
CA LEU A 271 -22.69 5.33 7.53
C LEU A 271 -23.36 4.01 7.98
N LEU A 272 -23.64 3.07 7.05
CA LEU A 272 -24.36 1.84 7.37
C LEU A 272 -23.70 0.99 8.47
N PRO A 273 -22.39 0.69 8.47
CA PRO A 273 -21.80 -0.14 9.51
C PRO A 273 -21.72 0.60 10.86
N ALA A 274 -21.68 1.94 10.87
CA ALA A 274 -21.74 2.74 12.09
C ALA A 274 -23.12 2.61 12.77
N THR A 275 -24.20 2.74 12.00
CA THR A 275 -25.57 2.61 12.53
C THR A 275 -25.83 1.19 13.07
N GLY A 276 -25.35 0.16 12.37
CA GLY A 276 -25.45 -1.23 12.84
C GLY A 276 -24.60 -1.54 14.08
N PHE A 277 -23.50 -0.82 14.29
CA PHE A 277 -22.72 -0.91 15.53
C PHE A 277 -23.46 -0.27 16.71
N ILE A 278 -23.97 0.94 16.53
CA ILE A 278 -24.71 1.71 17.56
C ILE A 278 -25.94 0.92 18.02
N GLY A 279 -26.72 0.36 17.09
CA GLY A 279 -27.90 -0.44 17.43
C GLY A 279 -27.60 -1.70 18.25
N LYS A 280 -26.43 -2.32 18.05
CA LYS A 280 -25.98 -3.49 18.83
C LYS A 280 -25.33 -3.14 20.17
N SER A 281 -24.96 -1.88 20.39
CA SER A 281 -24.39 -1.41 21.67
C SER A 281 -25.44 -0.81 22.62
N LEU A 282 -26.64 -0.51 22.10
CA LEU A 282 -27.78 0.03 22.86
C LEU A 282 -28.75 -1.07 23.36
N ILE A 283 -28.53 -2.32 22.97
CA ILE A 283 -29.26 -3.53 23.39
C ILE A 283 -28.29 -4.40 24.19
#